data_AF-A0A822CBQ2-F1
#
_entry.id   AF-A0A822CBQ2-F1
#
_cell.length_a   1.000
_cell.length_b   1.000
_cell.length_c   1.000
_cell.angle_alpha   90.00
_cell.angle_beta   90.00
_cell.angle_gamma   90.00
#
_symmetry.space_group_name_H-M   'P 1'
#
loop_
_entity.id
_entity.type
_entity.pdbx_description
1 polymer ?
#
loop_
_entity_poly.entity_id
_entity_poly.type
_entity_poly.pdbx_seq_one_letter_code
_entity_poly.pdbx_strand_id
1 'polypeptide(L)'
;PNDKLCHCNRTKDEHLNTNDQWQSNEKCCADIHTTKDSTKEQGLSLINGAPYVRCDIQTDPSIVETILLDIWRIPRPSLLMQVTGGHKYFKLRGKMEVNFLDDFVKTKFKTHKN
;
A
#
# COMPACT_ATOMS: atom_id res chain seq x y z
N PRO A 1 1.43 24.95 -23.01
CA PRO A 1 0.31 25.51 -22.23
C PRO A 1 -0.69 24.40 -21.86
N ASN A 2 -0.93 24.22 -20.56
CA ASN A 2 -1.88 23.28 -19.94
C ASN A 2 -1.45 21.82 -19.72
N ASP A 3 -0.21 21.56 -19.31
CA ASP A 3 0.02 20.36 -18.48
C ASP A 3 -0.59 20.62 -17.10
N LYS A 4 -1.81 20.13 -16.91
CA LYS A 4 -2.54 20.15 -15.64
C LYS A 4 -1.89 19.23 -14.59
N LEU A 5 -1.01 18.33 -15.03
CA LEU A 5 -0.37 17.31 -14.22
C LEU A 5 1.12 17.63 -14.02
N CYS A 6 1.61 17.40 -12.81
CA CYS A 6 3.02 17.43 -12.45
C CYS A 6 3.72 16.11 -12.86
N HIS A 7 5.05 16.07 -12.83
CA HIS A 7 5.83 14.84 -13.04
C HIS A 7 5.52 13.72 -12.02
N CYS A 8 4.96 14.06 -10.86
CA CYS A 8 4.43 13.10 -9.89
C CYS A 8 2.99 12.64 -10.22
N ASN A 9 2.47 13.00 -11.39
CA ASN A 9 1.15 12.69 -11.91
C ASN A 9 -0.03 13.21 -11.07
N ARG A 10 0.22 14.10 -10.11
CA ARG A 10 -0.80 14.88 -9.39
C ARG A 10 -1.16 16.14 -10.15
N THR A 11 -2.33 16.69 -9.90
CA THR A 11 -2.68 17.99 -10.48
C THR A 11 -1.81 19.09 -9.88
N LYS A 12 -1.54 20.15 -10.64
CA LYS A 12 -0.79 21.31 -10.12
C LYS A 12 -1.50 21.94 -8.91
N ASP A 13 -2.82 21.90 -8.89
CA ASP A 13 -3.64 22.41 -7.78
C ASP A 13 -3.47 21.55 -6.50
N GLU A 14 -3.31 20.23 -6.63
CA GLU A 14 -3.00 19.32 -5.50
C GLU A 14 -1.57 19.47 -4.96
N HIS A 15 -0.68 20.13 -5.71
CA HIS A 15 0.74 20.28 -5.38
C HIS A 15 1.06 21.57 -4.61
N LEU A 16 0.10 22.50 -4.51
CA LEU A 16 0.32 23.88 -4.04
C LEU A 16 -0.01 24.13 -2.55
N ASN A 17 -0.21 23.09 -1.74
CA ASN A 17 -0.54 23.26 -0.32
C ASN A 17 0.67 23.35 0.64
N THR A 18 1.90 23.36 0.14
CA THR A 18 3.07 23.76 0.93
C THR A 18 3.82 24.88 0.21
N ASN A 19 4.37 25.83 0.97
CA ASN A 19 5.09 27.04 0.52
C ASN A 19 6.37 26.75 -0.31
N ASP A 20 6.50 25.58 -0.89
CA ASP A 20 7.69 25.15 -1.60
C ASP A 20 7.70 25.75 -3.01
N GLN A 21 8.54 26.77 -3.19
CA GLN A 21 8.77 27.44 -4.46
C GLN A 21 9.40 26.47 -5.45
N TRP A 22 8.56 25.83 -6.27
CA TRP A 22 9.01 25.02 -7.40
C TRP A 22 9.75 25.92 -8.40
N GLN A 23 11.08 25.79 -8.51
CA GLN A 23 11.81 26.42 -9.61
C GLN A 23 11.59 25.58 -10.88
N SER A 24 11.05 26.21 -11.92
CA SER A 24 10.52 25.54 -13.14
C SER A 24 11.50 24.65 -13.91
N ASN A 25 12.77 24.63 -13.52
CA ASN A 25 13.87 23.99 -14.25
C ASN A 25 14.45 22.78 -13.51
N GLU A 26 13.94 22.43 -12.33
CA GLU A 26 14.44 21.31 -11.54
C GLU A 26 13.72 19.99 -11.86
N LYS A 27 14.47 18.89 -11.94
CA LYS A 27 13.87 17.56 -12.06
C LYS A 27 13.14 17.23 -10.76
N CYS A 28 11.88 16.82 -10.87
CA CYS A 28 11.08 16.37 -9.72
C CYS A 28 11.73 15.14 -9.07
N CYS A 29 12.49 15.35 -8.00
CA CYS A 29 13.05 14.30 -7.14
C CYS A 29 12.19 14.15 -5.88
N ALA A 30 11.75 12.93 -5.57
CA ALA A 30 10.92 12.67 -4.39
C ALA A 30 11.58 13.14 -3.08
N ASP A 31 12.90 13.06 -3.00
CA ASP A 31 13.68 13.46 -1.80
C ASP A 31 13.65 14.97 -1.50
N ILE A 32 13.38 15.79 -2.51
CA ILE A 32 13.40 17.26 -2.42
C ILE A 32 11.98 17.83 -2.37
N HIS A 33 11.02 17.15 -2.99
CA HIS A 33 9.67 17.68 -3.26
C HIS A 33 8.55 16.94 -2.53
N THR A 34 8.87 16.09 -1.56
CA THR A 34 7.87 15.49 -0.66
C THR A 34 8.14 15.93 0.76
N THR A 35 7.10 16.40 1.44
CA THR A 35 7.14 16.73 2.86
C THR A 35 6.45 15.62 3.64
N LYS A 36 7.01 15.30 4.81
CA LYS A 36 6.33 14.42 5.77
C LYS A 36 5.18 15.22 6.37
N ASP A 37 3.97 14.96 5.90
CA ASP A 37 2.78 15.45 6.57
C ASP A 37 2.36 14.45 7.66
N SER A 38 1.98 14.98 8.81
CA SER A 38 1.20 14.23 9.78
C SER A 38 -0.06 13.71 9.07
N THR A 39 -0.39 12.44 9.20
CA THR A 39 -1.65 11.86 8.72
C THR A 39 -2.84 12.45 9.50
N LYS A 40 -3.13 13.74 9.29
CA LYS A 40 -4.19 14.51 9.97
C LYS A 40 -5.59 14.10 9.53
N GLU A 41 -5.73 13.38 8.42
CA GLU A 41 -7.04 12.96 7.87
C GLU A 41 -7.24 11.44 7.71
N GLN A 42 -6.31 10.58 8.13
CA GLN A 42 -6.41 9.13 7.84
C GLN A 42 -6.14 8.24 9.06
N GLY A 43 -6.72 8.62 10.20
CA GLY A 43 -7.01 7.64 11.23
C GLY A 43 -7.87 6.54 10.61
N LEU A 44 -7.37 5.30 10.62
CA LEU A 44 -8.14 4.05 10.45
C LEU A 44 -9.39 4.20 9.58
N SER A 45 -9.21 4.53 8.31
CA SER A 45 -10.34 4.64 7.40
C SER A 45 -10.78 3.24 6.99
N LEU A 46 -12.08 3.03 6.81
CA LEU A 46 -12.60 1.78 6.28
C LEU A 46 -12.76 1.91 4.77
N ILE A 47 -12.00 1.13 4.01
CA ILE A 47 -12.26 0.93 2.58
C ILE A 47 -13.07 -0.35 2.45
N ASN A 48 -14.32 -0.25 2.03
CA ASN A 48 -15.26 -1.39 1.94
C ASN A 48 -15.38 -2.18 3.27
N GLY A 49 -15.30 -1.50 4.42
CA GLY A 49 -15.38 -2.13 5.73
C GLY A 49 -14.07 -2.75 6.25
N ALA A 50 -12.96 -2.66 5.49
CA ALA A 50 -11.65 -3.12 5.93
C ALA A 50 -10.76 -1.96 6.43
N PRO A 51 -10.05 -2.10 7.57
CA PRO A 51 -9.10 -1.10 8.05
C PRO A 51 -8.02 -0.78 7.01
N TYR A 52 -7.73 0.50 6.83
CA TYR A 52 -6.74 1.00 5.89
C TYR A 52 -5.87 2.10 6.53
N VAL A 53 -4.58 2.07 6.22
CA VAL A 53 -3.61 3.12 6.59
C VAL A 53 -2.64 3.34 5.43
N ARG A 54 -2.34 4.61 5.14
CA ARG A 54 -1.29 4.99 4.19
C ARG A 54 -0.01 5.28 4.96
N CYS A 55 1.09 4.66 4.55
CA CYS A 55 2.39 4.86 5.17
C CYS A 55 3.34 5.60 4.21
N ASP A 56 4.27 6.36 4.77
CA ASP A 56 5.40 6.92 4.04
C ASP A 56 6.39 5.80 3.67
N ILE A 57 7.14 5.97 2.59
CA ILE A 57 8.12 4.97 2.12
C ILE A 57 9.24 4.71 3.14
N GLN A 58 9.56 5.69 3.98
CA GLN A 58 10.59 5.58 5.03
C GLN A 58 10.01 5.13 6.38
N THR A 59 8.72 4.78 6.44
CA THR A 59 8.10 4.30 7.69
C THR A 59 8.79 3.02 8.14
N ASP A 60 9.22 3.01 9.40
CA ASP A 60 9.82 1.82 9.99
C ASP A 60 8.81 0.65 9.99
N PRO A 61 9.18 -0.54 9.48
CA PRO A 61 8.32 -1.73 9.50
C PRO A 61 7.77 -2.10 10.89
N SER A 62 8.49 -1.80 11.98
CA SER A 62 8.02 -2.06 13.35
C SER A 62 6.77 -1.25 13.71
N ILE A 63 6.60 -0.07 13.11
CA ILE A 63 5.37 0.72 13.26
C ILE A 63 4.20 0.00 12.58
N VAL A 64 4.43 -0.57 11.39
CA VAL A 64 3.40 -1.34 10.68
C VAL A 64 3.00 -2.59 11.47
N GLU A 65 3.96 -3.29 12.07
CA GLU A 65 3.67 -4.43 12.96
C GLU A 65 2.80 -4.03 14.14
N THR A 66 3.11 -2.91 14.81
CA THR A 66 2.31 -2.36 15.92
C THR A 66 0.87 -2.07 15.47
N ILE A 67 0.69 -1.48 14.28
CA ILE A 67 -0.64 -1.22 13.73
C ILE A 67 -1.40 -2.53 13.51
N LEU A 68 -0.77 -3.55 12.92
CA LEU A 68 -1.42 -4.83 12.63
C LEU A 68 -1.78 -5.60 13.91
N LEU A 69 -0.84 -5.74 14.85
CA LEU A 69 -0.99 -6.61 16.01
C LEU A 69 -1.72 -5.93 17.17
N ASP A 70 -1.41 -4.67 17.47
CA ASP A 70 -1.88 -4.02 18.69
C ASP A 70 -3.14 -3.17 18.44
N ILE A 71 -3.17 -2.44 17.32
CA ILE A 71 -4.29 -1.54 16.98
C ILE A 71 -5.41 -2.32 16.28
N TRP A 72 -5.10 -3.07 15.21
CA TRP A 72 -6.09 -3.88 14.48
C TRP A 72 -6.35 -5.22 15.12
N ARG A 73 -5.55 -5.61 16.13
CA ARG A 73 -5.71 -6.84 16.89
C ARG A 73 -5.71 -8.08 16.00
N ILE A 74 -4.91 -8.07 14.93
CA ILE A 74 -4.72 -9.23 14.08
C ILE A 74 -3.85 -10.22 14.87
N PRO A 75 -4.27 -11.48 15.06
CA PRO A 75 -3.46 -12.48 15.72
C PRO A 75 -2.14 -12.68 14.98
N ARG A 76 -1.04 -12.85 15.73
CA ARG A 76 0.26 -13.11 15.12
C ARG A 76 0.18 -14.42 14.31
N PRO A 77 0.42 -14.40 12.99
CA PRO A 77 0.29 -15.58 12.16
C PRO A 77 1.44 -16.56 12.42
N SER A 78 1.14 -17.85 12.40
CA SER A 78 2.16 -18.92 12.44
C SER A 78 2.87 -19.13 11.10
N LEU A 79 2.30 -18.60 10.01
CA LEU A 79 2.82 -18.67 8.65
C LEU A 79 2.55 -17.36 7.90
N LEU A 80 3.61 -16.77 7.33
CA LEU A 80 3.51 -15.66 6.38
C LEU A 80 3.64 -16.18 4.95
N MET A 81 2.64 -15.90 4.10
CA MET A 81 2.67 -16.25 2.68
C MET A 81 2.73 -14.99 1.83
N GLN A 82 3.77 -14.88 1.01
CA GLN A 82 3.92 -13.80 0.03
C GLN A 82 3.62 -14.33 -1.36
N VAL A 83 2.57 -13.80 -1.98
CA VAL A 83 2.21 -14.10 -3.38
C VAL A 83 2.54 -12.88 -4.21
N THR A 84 3.52 -12.99 -5.09
CA THR A 84 3.93 -11.93 -6.02
C THR A 84 3.59 -12.30 -7.46
N GLY A 85 3.31 -11.31 -8.30
CA GLY A 85 3.00 -11.49 -9.72
C GLY A 85 3.17 -10.21 -10.52
N GLY A 86 2.84 -10.27 -11.82
CA GLY A 86 2.85 -9.09 -12.69
C GLY A 86 1.52 -8.32 -12.64
N HIS A 87 1.55 -7.03 -12.98
CA HIS A 87 0.34 -6.20 -13.10
C HIS A 87 -0.61 -6.67 -14.23
N LYS A 88 -0.09 -7.35 -15.26
CA LYS A 88 -0.88 -7.82 -16.40
C LYS A 88 -1.69 -9.06 -16.03
N TYR A 89 -2.93 -9.11 -16.51
CA TYR A 89 -3.80 -10.26 -16.35
C TYR A 89 -3.18 -11.51 -16.97
N PHE A 90 -3.19 -12.62 -16.22
CA PHE A 90 -2.85 -13.94 -16.72
C PHE A 90 -3.92 -14.93 -16.25
N LYS A 91 -4.22 -15.92 -17.09
CA LYS A 91 -5.21 -16.97 -16.79
C LYS A 91 -4.50 -18.29 -16.57
N LEU A 92 -4.69 -18.89 -15.40
CA LEU A 92 -4.26 -20.25 -15.13
C LEU A 92 -5.11 -21.23 -15.96
N ARG A 93 -4.51 -22.33 -16.43
CA ARG A 93 -5.20 -23.27 -17.32
C ARG A 93 -5.83 -24.42 -16.54
N GLY A 94 -7.14 -24.62 -16.70
CA GLY A 94 -7.86 -25.84 -16.36
C GLY A 94 -7.64 -26.31 -14.91
N LYS A 95 -7.16 -27.54 -14.73
CA LYS A 95 -6.93 -28.15 -13.40
C LYS A 95 -5.93 -27.38 -12.52
N MET A 96 -5.03 -26.59 -13.12
CA MET A 96 -4.05 -25.82 -12.35
C MET A 96 -4.71 -24.69 -11.56
N GLU A 97 -5.73 -24.04 -12.11
CA GLU A 97 -6.49 -23.00 -11.42
C GLU A 97 -7.22 -23.57 -10.21
N VAL A 98 -7.94 -24.68 -10.42
CA VAL A 98 -8.71 -25.36 -9.36
C VAL A 98 -7.78 -25.86 -8.26
N ASN A 99 -6.72 -26.60 -8.61
CA ASN A 99 -5.82 -27.19 -7.62
C ASN A 99 -5.06 -26.13 -6.83
N PHE A 100 -4.62 -25.04 -7.48
CA PHE A 100 -3.91 -23.97 -6.80
C PHE A 100 -4.80 -23.31 -5.73
N LEU A 101 -6.04 -22.97 -6.08
CA LEU A 101 -6.99 -22.38 -5.13
C LEU A 101 -7.32 -23.35 -3.99
N ASP A 102 -7.57 -24.62 -4.32
CA ASP A 102 -7.90 -25.65 -3.34
C ASP A 102 -6.77 -25.83 -2.30
N ASP A 103 -5.53 -25.97 -2.76
CA ASP A 103 -4.37 -26.19 -1.90
C ASP A 103 -4.02 -24.93 -1.10
N PHE A 104 -4.18 -23.75 -1.69
CA PHE A 104 -3.96 -22.48 -1.00
C PHE A 104 -4.95 -22.30 0.15
N VAL A 105 -6.23 -22.57 -0.09
CA VAL A 105 -7.29 -22.50 0.92
C VAL A 105 -7.07 -23.57 2.01
N LYS A 106 -6.75 -24.82 1.64
CA LYS A 106 -6.46 -25.89 2.62
C LYS A 106 -5.28 -25.53 3.53
N THR A 107 -4.25 -24.90 2.99
CA THR A 107 -3.06 -24.48 3.76
C THR A 107 -3.39 -23.41 4.80
N LYS A 108 -4.30 -22.47 4.46
CA LYS A 108 -4.81 -21.45 5.40
C LYS A 108 -5.51 -22.07 6.61
N PHE A 109 -6.29 -23.14 6.43
CA PHE A 109 -7.06 -23.74 7.52
C PHE A 109 -6.27 -24.74 8.38
N LYS A 110 -5.18 -25.33 7.87
CA LYS A 110 -4.34 -26.26 8.64
C LYS A 110 -3.43 -25.55 9.64
N THR A 111 -3.00 -24.34 9.34
CA THR A 111 -2.00 -23.58 10.13
C THR A 111 -2.56 -22.91 11.38
N HIS A 112 -3.90 -22.83 11.52
CA HIS A 112 -4.61 -22.26 12.66
C HIS A 112 -5.06 -23.28 13.72
N LYS A 113 -4.73 -24.57 13.56
CA LYS A 113 -5.22 -25.68 14.42
C LYS A 113 -4.32 -26.06 15.60
N ASN A 114 -3.29 -25.27 15.92
CA ASN A 114 -2.37 -25.54 17.03
C ASN A 114 -2.43 -24.44 18.07
#